data_AF-H2C3A9-F1
#
_entry.id   AF-H2C3A9-F1
#
_cell.length_a   1.000
_cell.length_b   1.000
_cell.length_c   1.000
_cell.angle_alpha   90.00
_cell.angle_beta   90.00
_cell.angle_gamma   90.00
#
_symmetry.space_group_name_H-M   'P 1'
#
loop_
_entity.id
_entity.type
_entity.pdbx_description
1 polymer ?
#
loop_
_entity_poly.entity_id
_entity_poly.type
_entity_poly.pdbx_seq_one_letter_code
_entity_poly.pdbx_strand_id
1 'polypeptide(L)'
;MDYIALAERMGVDREKAIYAYRRLNGGYFMRLYYAKPPTMYKLHDWPSYYLKASKHFPKLGDKGYNEAVQVLITLDVVSILGTSSVLENKPLQEQKIRDHVRETFSLIKREAEVKSLYPFPEMGEVRITQDFFSFINDLVKKRREEDSADPLTYLTDMAYESDVMENLRKERPWARTISRKDSLRALMLSEKLEEFINSKRVEIFYIVGQRTGYIDRAILDYGIRGGIAKLVEEGERALKGETDQFGRELLRIIEAVREVSNYLK
;
A
#
# COMPACT_ATOMS: atom_id res chain seq x y z
N MET A 1 6.70 7.14 -18.38
CA MET A 1 6.52 5.92 -19.19
C MET A 1 5.33 5.19 -18.61
N ASP A 2 4.41 4.65 -19.42
CA ASP A 2 3.31 3.81 -18.91
C ASP A 2 3.63 2.30 -19.02
N TYR A 3 2.85 1.46 -18.34
CA TYR A 3 3.04 0.01 -18.34
C TYR A 3 2.95 -0.61 -19.75
N ILE A 4 2.07 -0.10 -20.63
CA ILE A 4 1.88 -0.67 -21.96
C ILE A 4 3.12 -0.43 -22.81
N ALA A 5 3.65 0.80 -22.79
CA ALA A 5 4.89 1.14 -23.47
C ALA A 5 6.10 0.34 -22.93
N LEU A 6 6.15 0.09 -21.62
CA LEU A 6 7.16 -0.78 -21.01
C LEU A 6 7.03 -2.22 -21.52
N ALA A 7 5.82 -2.77 -21.55
CA ALA A 7 5.56 -4.14 -22.01
C ALA A 7 5.92 -4.32 -23.49
N GLU A 8 5.56 -3.36 -24.36
CA GLU A 8 5.92 -3.36 -25.78
C GLU A 8 7.45 -3.38 -25.97
N ARG A 9 8.21 -2.58 -25.20
CA ARG A 9 9.68 -2.59 -25.23
C ARG A 9 10.30 -3.92 -24.78
N MET A 10 9.59 -4.66 -23.94
CA MET A 10 9.98 -6.00 -23.50
C MET A 10 9.54 -7.10 -24.49
N GLY A 11 8.98 -6.74 -25.64
CA GLY A 11 8.55 -7.67 -26.68
C GLY A 11 7.17 -8.30 -26.41
N VAL A 12 6.39 -7.74 -25.47
CA VAL A 12 5.03 -8.19 -25.21
C VAL A 12 4.07 -7.50 -26.18
N ASP A 13 3.19 -8.29 -26.78
CA ASP A 13 2.13 -7.77 -27.65
C ASP A 13 1.21 -6.80 -26.90
N ARG A 14 0.89 -5.67 -27.54
CA ARG A 14 0.11 -4.57 -26.96
C ARG A 14 -1.25 -5.02 -26.47
N GLU A 15 -1.97 -5.85 -27.23
CA GLU A 15 -3.32 -6.30 -26.86
C GLU A 15 -3.27 -7.20 -25.62
N LYS A 16 -2.25 -8.05 -25.53
CA LYS A 16 -2.01 -8.92 -24.36
C LYS A 16 -1.64 -8.10 -23.13
N ALA A 17 -0.79 -7.08 -23.29
CA ALA A 17 -0.46 -6.13 -22.22
C ALA A 17 -1.72 -5.41 -21.72
N ILE A 18 -2.53 -4.84 -22.63
CA ILE A 18 -3.79 -4.17 -22.29
C ILE A 18 -4.74 -5.14 -21.56
N TYR A 19 -4.83 -6.39 -22.01
CA TYR A 19 -5.67 -7.39 -21.37
C TYR A 19 -5.21 -7.68 -19.94
N ALA A 20 -3.93 -7.99 -19.73
CA ALA A 20 -3.38 -8.27 -18.40
C ALA A 20 -3.57 -7.07 -17.46
N TYR A 21 -3.26 -5.87 -17.94
CA TYR A 21 -3.45 -4.61 -17.21
C TYR A 21 -4.90 -4.42 -16.76
N ARG A 22 -5.88 -4.63 -17.65
CA ARG A 22 -7.31 -4.50 -17.31
C ARG A 22 -7.74 -5.55 -16.29
N ARG A 23 -7.32 -6.81 -16.44
CA ARG A 23 -7.73 -7.90 -15.54
C ARG A 23 -7.11 -7.82 -14.15
N LEU A 24 -5.93 -7.21 -14.05
CA LEU A 24 -5.21 -6.99 -12.80
C LEU A 24 -5.38 -5.54 -12.29
N ASN A 25 -6.33 -4.79 -12.86
CA ASN A 25 -6.55 -3.34 -12.71
C ASN A 25 -5.26 -2.53 -12.47
N GLY A 26 -4.28 -2.73 -13.34
CA GLY A 26 -3.04 -1.98 -13.36
C GLY A 26 -2.02 -2.29 -12.26
N GLY A 27 -2.24 -3.36 -11.49
CA GLY A 27 -1.29 -3.78 -10.45
C GLY A 27 -1.24 -2.84 -9.24
N TYR A 28 -0.22 -3.02 -8.41
CA TYR A 28 0.04 -2.22 -7.23
C TYR A 28 0.62 -0.85 -7.56
N PHE A 29 1.44 -0.69 -8.61
CA PHE A 29 1.95 0.62 -9.00
C PHE A 29 0.80 1.61 -9.17
N MET A 30 -0.23 1.22 -9.93
CA MET A 30 -1.41 2.07 -10.14
C MET A 30 -2.20 2.31 -8.86
N ARG A 31 -2.35 1.28 -8.01
CA ARG A 31 -3.02 1.42 -6.71
C ARG A 31 -2.29 2.41 -5.81
N LEU A 32 -0.95 2.41 -5.81
CA LEU A 32 -0.13 3.32 -5.04
C LEU A 32 -0.17 4.72 -5.66
N TYR A 33 0.03 4.84 -6.96
CA TYR A 33 0.08 6.12 -7.67
C TYR A 33 -1.22 6.94 -7.48
N TYR A 34 -2.38 6.29 -7.53
CA TYR A 34 -3.68 6.95 -7.33
C TYR A 34 -4.23 6.86 -5.90
N ALA A 35 -3.49 6.28 -4.95
CA ALA A 35 -3.95 6.21 -3.57
C ALA A 35 -4.10 7.61 -2.95
N LYS A 36 -5.11 7.75 -2.08
CA LYS A 36 -5.09 8.78 -1.04
C LYS A 36 -4.12 8.36 0.08
N PRO A 37 -3.52 9.31 0.79
CA PRO A 37 -2.67 9.03 1.94
C PRO A 37 -3.43 8.25 3.04
N PRO A 38 -2.76 7.34 3.79
CA PRO A 38 -1.38 6.89 3.59
C PRO A 38 -1.24 5.95 2.39
N THR A 39 -0.46 6.32 1.37
CA THR A 39 -0.38 5.54 0.12
C THR A 39 0.09 4.11 0.35
N MET A 40 1.07 3.93 1.23
CA MET A 40 1.66 2.61 1.48
C MET A 40 0.68 1.62 2.13
N TYR A 41 -0.42 2.08 2.73
CA TYR A 41 -1.44 1.17 3.25
C TYR A 41 -2.02 0.26 2.16
N LYS A 42 -1.97 0.68 0.88
CA LYS A 42 -2.37 -0.20 -0.24
C LYS A 42 -1.52 -1.46 -0.35
N LEU A 43 -0.33 -1.50 0.24
CA LEU A 43 0.52 -2.68 0.33
C LEU A 43 0.06 -3.68 1.39
N HIS A 44 -0.82 -3.31 2.33
CA HIS A 44 -1.24 -4.21 3.41
C HIS A 44 -1.78 -5.56 2.90
N ASP A 45 -2.42 -5.54 1.73
CA ASP A 45 -2.96 -6.72 1.07
C ASP A 45 -1.93 -7.46 0.18
N TRP A 46 -0.63 -7.09 0.18
CA TRP A 46 0.37 -7.67 -0.72
C TRP A 46 0.63 -9.16 -0.44
N PRO A 47 0.66 -10.04 -1.47
CA PRO A 47 0.30 -9.84 -2.88
C PRO A 47 -1.14 -10.28 -3.24
N SER A 48 -2.00 -10.51 -2.24
CA SER A 48 -3.38 -11.03 -2.34
C SER A 48 -4.25 -10.34 -3.38
N TYR A 49 -4.02 -9.07 -3.70
CA TYR A 49 -4.70 -8.39 -4.80
C TYR A 49 -4.60 -9.14 -6.15
N TYR A 50 -3.44 -9.71 -6.47
CA TYR A 50 -3.25 -10.52 -7.68
C TYR A 50 -4.09 -11.80 -7.65
N LEU A 51 -4.27 -12.37 -6.47
CA LEU A 51 -5.03 -13.60 -6.25
C LEU A 51 -6.54 -13.38 -6.44
N LYS A 52 -7.04 -12.16 -6.23
CA LYS A 52 -8.45 -11.81 -6.50
C LYS A 52 -8.85 -11.98 -7.97
N ALA A 53 -7.88 -11.94 -8.89
CA ALA A 53 -8.09 -12.16 -10.31
C ALA A 53 -8.03 -13.65 -10.71
N SER A 54 -8.06 -14.58 -9.75
CA SER A 54 -7.87 -16.03 -10.02
C SER A 54 -8.77 -16.57 -11.13
N LYS A 55 -10.01 -16.09 -11.26
CA LYS A 55 -10.94 -16.47 -12.34
C LYS A 55 -10.40 -16.21 -13.75
N HIS A 56 -9.40 -15.35 -13.90
CA HIS A 56 -8.76 -15.02 -15.17
C HIS A 56 -7.44 -15.75 -15.40
N PHE A 57 -6.95 -16.52 -14.42
CA PHE A 57 -5.69 -17.26 -14.52
C PHE A 57 -5.59 -18.16 -15.75
N PRO A 58 -6.64 -18.91 -16.17
CA PRO A 58 -6.60 -19.69 -17.40
C PRO A 58 -6.19 -18.86 -18.62
N LYS A 59 -6.73 -17.66 -18.78
CA LYS A 59 -6.35 -16.82 -19.91
C LYS A 59 -4.99 -16.14 -19.71
N LEU A 60 -4.68 -15.77 -18.47
CA LEU A 60 -3.44 -15.08 -18.13
C LEU A 60 -2.22 -16.01 -18.14
N GLY A 61 -2.41 -17.33 -18.05
CA GLY A 61 -1.35 -18.33 -18.20
C GLY A 61 -0.98 -18.65 -19.66
N ASP A 62 -1.77 -18.18 -20.64
CA ASP A 62 -1.47 -18.39 -22.06
C ASP A 62 -0.21 -17.62 -22.50
N LYS A 63 0.46 -18.15 -23.53
CA LYS A 63 1.64 -17.50 -24.14
C LYS A 63 1.36 -16.06 -24.58
N GLY A 64 2.24 -15.16 -24.18
CA GLY A 64 2.19 -13.71 -24.33
C GLY A 64 1.38 -12.99 -23.24
N TYR A 65 0.34 -13.63 -22.68
CA TYR A 65 -0.38 -13.07 -21.53
C TYR A 65 0.40 -13.29 -20.24
N ASN A 66 1.05 -14.44 -20.11
CA ASN A 66 1.91 -14.76 -18.98
C ASN A 66 3.07 -13.75 -18.84
N GLU A 67 3.72 -13.44 -19.96
CA GLU A 67 4.79 -12.46 -20.05
C GLU A 67 4.27 -11.06 -19.68
N ALA A 68 3.06 -10.69 -20.12
CA ALA A 68 2.42 -9.44 -19.72
C ALA A 68 2.21 -9.36 -18.19
N VAL A 69 1.74 -10.45 -17.57
CA VAL A 69 1.60 -10.56 -16.11
C VAL A 69 2.95 -10.44 -15.42
N GLN A 70 3.97 -11.11 -15.94
CA GLN A 70 5.32 -11.05 -15.40
C GLN A 70 5.89 -9.63 -15.44
N VAL A 71 5.73 -8.90 -16.54
CA VAL A 71 6.15 -7.49 -16.64
C VAL A 71 5.43 -6.64 -15.59
N LEU A 72 4.13 -6.86 -15.39
CA LEU A 72 3.34 -6.08 -14.42
C LEU A 72 3.78 -6.34 -12.97
N ILE A 73 3.95 -7.61 -12.59
CA ILE A 73 4.44 -7.97 -11.25
C ILE A 73 5.87 -7.47 -11.04
N THR A 74 6.72 -7.58 -12.05
CA THR A 74 8.11 -7.07 -11.98
C THR A 74 8.11 -5.56 -11.80
N LEU A 75 7.32 -4.82 -12.59
CA LEU A 75 7.15 -3.38 -12.46
C LEU A 75 6.75 -3.00 -11.03
N ASP A 76 5.76 -3.67 -10.44
CA ASP A 76 5.32 -3.39 -9.08
C ASP A 76 6.41 -3.62 -8.05
N VAL A 77 7.07 -4.77 -8.10
CA VAL A 77 8.14 -5.12 -7.16
C VAL A 77 9.30 -4.13 -7.27
N VAL A 78 9.73 -3.81 -8.50
CA VAL A 78 10.79 -2.83 -8.75
C VAL A 78 10.38 -1.44 -8.26
N SER A 79 9.13 -1.04 -8.49
CA SER A 79 8.63 0.27 -8.05
C SER A 79 8.60 0.38 -6.53
N ILE A 80 8.15 -0.66 -5.82
CA ILE A 80 8.06 -0.67 -4.35
C ILE A 80 9.46 -0.69 -3.72
N LEU A 81 10.31 -1.63 -4.12
CA LEU A 81 11.67 -1.76 -3.58
C LEU A 81 12.54 -0.58 -4.00
N GLY A 82 12.39 -0.10 -5.25
CA GLY A 82 13.10 1.05 -5.77
C GLY A 82 12.73 2.34 -5.04
N THR A 83 11.44 2.55 -4.76
CA THR A 83 10.99 3.70 -3.95
C THR A 83 11.62 3.67 -2.57
N SER A 84 11.56 2.52 -1.89
CA SER A 84 12.15 2.35 -0.56
C SER A 84 13.67 2.57 -0.60
N SER A 85 14.35 2.04 -1.62
CA SER A 85 15.80 2.19 -1.83
C SER A 85 16.21 3.65 -2.00
N VAL A 86 15.47 4.41 -2.81
CA VAL A 86 15.72 5.83 -3.03
C VAL A 86 15.48 6.66 -1.77
N LEU A 87 14.40 6.38 -1.03
CA LEU A 87 14.09 7.11 0.21
C LEU A 87 15.12 6.85 1.32
N GLU A 88 15.64 5.62 1.41
CA GLU A 88 16.66 5.23 2.39
C GLU A 88 18.11 5.42 1.89
N ASN A 89 18.30 5.97 0.69
CA ASN A 89 19.61 6.14 0.05
C ASN A 89 20.45 4.84 0.01
N LYS A 90 19.80 3.72 -0.30
CA LYS A 90 20.40 2.38 -0.43
C LYS A 90 20.37 1.92 -1.88
N PRO A 91 21.33 1.08 -2.33
CA PRO A 91 21.29 0.52 -3.67
C PRO A 91 20.15 -0.51 -3.80
N LEU A 92 19.47 -0.50 -4.95
CA LEU A 92 18.46 -1.48 -5.28
C LEU A 92 19.12 -2.82 -5.62
N GLN A 93 18.75 -3.88 -4.90
CA GLN A 93 19.34 -5.21 -5.08
C GLN A 93 18.52 -6.04 -6.07
N GLU A 94 19.09 -6.35 -7.22
CA GLU A 94 18.43 -7.13 -8.27
C GLU A 94 17.97 -8.51 -7.78
N GLN A 95 18.79 -9.17 -6.96
CA GLN A 95 18.46 -10.47 -6.40
C GLN A 95 17.17 -10.42 -5.55
N LYS A 96 17.00 -9.37 -4.73
CA LYS A 96 15.79 -9.17 -3.94
C LYS A 96 14.55 -9.00 -4.82
N ILE A 97 14.67 -8.27 -5.93
CA ILE A 97 13.57 -8.13 -6.90
C ILE A 97 13.18 -9.51 -7.44
N ARG A 98 14.16 -10.29 -7.92
CA ARG A 98 13.92 -11.64 -8.47
C ARG A 98 13.25 -12.56 -7.44
N ASP A 99 13.69 -12.50 -6.19
CA ASP A 99 13.13 -13.32 -5.12
C ASP A 99 11.68 -12.92 -4.80
N HIS A 100 11.35 -11.62 -4.78
CA HIS A 100 9.98 -11.15 -4.58
C HIS A 100 9.03 -11.45 -5.75
N VAL A 101 9.51 -11.37 -6.98
CA VAL A 101 8.74 -11.80 -8.15
C VAL A 101 8.46 -13.31 -8.03
N ARG A 102 9.47 -14.12 -7.68
CA ARG A 102 9.32 -15.57 -7.48
C ARG A 102 8.33 -15.92 -6.39
N GLU A 103 8.39 -15.24 -5.24
CA GLU A 103 7.45 -15.40 -4.14
C GLU A 103 6.01 -15.12 -4.59
N THR A 104 5.81 -14.05 -5.36
CA THR A 104 4.50 -13.66 -5.87
C THR A 104 3.91 -14.73 -6.79
N PHE A 105 4.70 -15.25 -7.74
CA PHE A 105 4.26 -16.34 -8.62
C PHE A 105 4.04 -17.66 -7.87
N SER A 106 4.81 -17.94 -6.82
CA SER A 106 4.60 -19.11 -5.98
C SER A 106 3.26 -19.06 -5.23
N LEU A 107 2.84 -17.86 -4.80
CA LEU A 107 1.51 -17.64 -4.22
C LEU A 107 0.39 -17.75 -5.26
N ILE A 108 0.59 -17.25 -6.48
CA ILE A 108 -0.34 -17.44 -7.60
C ILE A 108 -0.55 -18.93 -7.88
N LYS A 109 0.55 -19.70 -7.98
CA LYS A 109 0.52 -21.15 -8.18
C LYS A 109 -0.26 -21.85 -7.08
N ARG A 110 0.06 -21.58 -5.82
CA ARG A 110 -0.64 -22.17 -4.67
C ARG A 110 -2.15 -21.87 -4.70
N GLU A 111 -2.53 -20.62 -5.00
CA GLU A 111 -3.93 -20.22 -5.11
C GLU A 111 -4.64 -20.93 -6.27
N ALA A 112 -3.97 -21.07 -7.42
CA ALA A 112 -4.50 -21.77 -8.58
C ALA A 112 -4.71 -23.26 -8.29
N GLU A 113 -3.76 -23.91 -7.63
CA GLU A 113 -3.84 -25.31 -7.21
C GLU A 113 -5.01 -25.56 -6.24
N VAL A 114 -5.17 -24.70 -5.23
CA VAL A 114 -6.30 -24.78 -4.27
C VAL A 114 -7.66 -24.65 -4.97
N LYS A 115 -7.72 -23.86 -6.05
CA LYS A 115 -8.95 -23.62 -6.82
C LYS A 115 -9.08 -24.51 -8.05
N SER A 116 -8.17 -25.46 -8.27
CA SER A 116 -8.11 -26.31 -9.47
C SER A 116 -8.15 -25.53 -10.80
N LEU A 117 -7.47 -24.39 -10.85
CA LEU A 117 -7.43 -23.50 -12.03
C LEU A 117 -6.21 -23.81 -12.90
N TYR A 118 -6.43 -24.20 -14.15
CA TYR A 118 -5.36 -24.44 -15.12
C TYR A 118 -5.76 -23.93 -16.52
N PRO A 119 -4.82 -23.38 -17.32
CA PRO A 119 -3.46 -22.99 -16.91
C PRO A 119 -3.49 -21.77 -15.96
N PHE A 120 -2.32 -21.36 -15.44
CA PHE A 120 -2.19 -20.15 -14.62
C PHE A 120 -0.87 -19.43 -14.92
N PRO A 121 -0.72 -18.15 -14.54
CA PRO A 121 0.52 -17.42 -14.76
C PRO A 121 1.69 -18.04 -14.00
N GLU A 122 2.78 -18.31 -14.70
CA GLU A 122 4.02 -18.88 -14.17
C GLU A 122 5.20 -17.95 -14.40
N MET A 123 6.17 -17.98 -13.49
CA MET A 123 7.38 -17.19 -13.62
C MET A 123 8.24 -17.72 -14.77
N GLY A 124 8.43 -16.90 -15.80
CA GLY A 124 9.48 -17.07 -16.80
C GLY A 124 10.78 -16.37 -16.39
N GLU A 125 11.67 -16.15 -17.35
CA GLU A 125 12.92 -15.42 -17.11
C GLU A 125 12.63 -13.93 -16.83
N VAL A 126 12.93 -13.47 -15.61
CA VAL A 126 12.77 -12.05 -15.25
C VAL A 126 13.87 -11.23 -15.90
N ARG A 127 13.49 -10.34 -16.82
CA ARG A 127 14.40 -9.42 -17.52
C ARG A 127 14.27 -8.02 -16.93
N ILE A 128 15.21 -7.64 -16.09
CA ILE A 128 15.30 -6.30 -15.47
C ILE A 128 16.31 -5.46 -16.26
N THR A 129 16.23 -5.50 -17.59
CA THR A 129 17.13 -4.75 -18.48
C THR A 129 16.54 -3.43 -18.95
N GLN A 130 15.26 -3.18 -18.64
CA GLN A 130 14.57 -1.95 -18.98
C GLN A 130 14.69 -0.92 -17.86
N ASP A 131 14.49 0.33 -18.23
CA ASP A 131 14.44 1.45 -17.29
C ASP A 131 13.08 1.52 -16.58
N PHE A 132 13.09 1.35 -15.25
CA PHE A 132 11.93 1.50 -14.37
C PHE A 132 11.96 2.80 -13.56
N PHE A 133 12.97 3.67 -13.73
CA PHE A 133 13.20 4.85 -12.90
C PHE A 133 12.02 5.83 -12.92
N SER A 134 11.30 5.97 -14.04
CA SER A 134 10.14 6.86 -14.06
C SER A 134 9.07 6.44 -13.04
N PHE A 135 8.81 5.14 -12.92
CA PHE A 135 7.81 4.61 -11.99
C PHE A 135 8.27 4.76 -10.54
N ILE A 136 9.56 4.55 -10.28
CA ILE A 136 10.17 4.78 -8.96
C ILE A 136 10.04 6.26 -8.57
N ASN A 137 10.45 7.16 -9.46
CA ASN A 137 10.45 8.60 -9.19
C ASN A 137 9.03 9.15 -8.95
N ASP A 138 8.05 8.65 -9.68
CA ASP A 138 6.64 9.01 -9.49
C ASP A 138 6.16 8.67 -8.07
N LEU A 139 6.46 7.45 -7.59
CA LEU A 139 6.11 7.04 -6.24
C LEU A 139 6.95 7.76 -5.17
N VAL A 140 8.24 7.99 -5.40
CA VAL A 140 9.10 8.78 -4.50
C VAL A 140 8.57 10.20 -4.34
N LYS A 141 8.20 10.86 -5.43
CA LYS A 141 7.61 12.20 -5.40
C LYS A 141 6.34 12.21 -4.56
N LYS A 142 5.42 11.29 -4.84
CA LYS A 142 4.16 11.15 -4.09
C LYS A 142 4.43 10.91 -2.60
N ARG A 143 5.36 10.03 -2.26
CA ARG A 143 5.75 9.75 -0.86
C ARG A 143 6.32 10.97 -0.15
N ARG A 144 7.19 11.74 -0.80
CA ARG A 144 7.75 12.97 -0.22
C ARG A 144 6.68 14.05 0.00
N GLU A 145 5.72 14.18 -0.92
CA GLU A 145 4.57 15.07 -0.74
C GLU A 145 3.74 14.63 0.48
N GLU A 146 3.49 13.32 0.64
CA GLU A 146 2.80 12.77 1.81
C GLU A 146 3.54 13.05 3.12
N ASP A 147 4.85 12.79 3.16
CA ASP A 147 5.68 12.96 4.35
C ASP A 147 5.76 14.43 4.79
N SER A 148 5.70 15.37 3.83
CA SER A 148 5.74 16.81 4.07
C SER A 148 4.43 17.40 4.63
N ALA A 149 3.31 16.70 4.46
CA ALA A 149 2.02 17.18 4.93
C ALA A 149 1.80 16.91 6.42
N ASP A 150 0.82 17.60 6.99
CA ASP A 150 0.39 17.40 8.38
C ASP A 150 -0.43 16.11 8.53
N PRO A 151 0.02 15.13 9.34
CA PRO A 151 -0.71 13.90 9.63
C PRO A 151 -2.16 14.13 10.08
N LEU A 152 -2.43 15.23 10.79
CA LEU A 152 -3.77 15.53 11.29
C LEU A 152 -4.76 15.82 10.15
N THR A 153 -4.29 16.34 9.02
CA THR A 153 -5.15 16.55 7.85
C THR A 153 -5.67 15.21 7.33
N TYR A 154 -4.78 14.22 7.21
CA TYR A 154 -5.15 12.87 6.78
C TYR A 154 -6.04 12.15 7.80
N LEU A 155 -5.75 12.30 9.09
CA LEU A 155 -6.54 11.71 10.17
C LEU A 155 -7.94 12.33 10.25
N THR A 156 -8.06 13.61 9.97
CA THR A 156 -9.35 14.31 9.87
C THR A 156 -10.18 13.80 8.69
N ASP A 157 -9.57 13.62 7.53
CA ASP A 157 -10.22 13.06 6.35
C ASP A 157 -10.65 11.60 6.57
N MET A 158 -9.76 10.79 7.15
CA MET A 158 -10.07 9.41 7.53
C MET A 158 -11.20 9.34 8.54
N ALA A 159 -11.25 10.23 9.52
CA ALA A 159 -12.35 10.32 10.48
C ALA A 159 -13.68 10.64 9.79
N TYR A 160 -13.70 11.61 8.88
CA TYR A 160 -14.91 11.99 8.13
C TYR A 160 -15.48 10.84 7.28
N GLU A 161 -14.58 10.05 6.67
CA GLU A 161 -14.88 8.92 5.79
C GLU A 161 -15.02 7.58 6.56
N SER A 162 -14.88 7.56 7.89
CA SER A 162 -14.90 6.34 8.70
C SER A 162 -16.31 5.79 8.95
N ASP A 163 -16.40 4.47 9.10
CA ASP A 163 -17.63 3.78 9.52
C ASP A 163 -18.12 4.28 10.88
N VAL A 164 -17.21 4.64 11.79
CA VAL A 164 -17.53 5.22 13.11
C VAL A 164 -18.31 6.53 12.96
N MET A 165 -17.87 7.40 12.05
CA MET A 165 -18.58 8.64 11.73
C MET A 165 -19.90 8.39 10.99
N GLU A 166 -19.94 7.40 10.09
CA GLU A 166 -21.19 7.03 9.42
C GLU A 166 -22.25 6.55 10.41
N ASN A 167 -21.85 5.71 11.37
CA ASN A 167 -22.72 5.25 12.44
C ASN A 167 -23.19 6.41 13.33
N LEU A 168 -22.29 7.33 13.69
CA LEU A 168 -22.66 8.54 14.42
C LEU A 168 -23.70 9.38 13.67
N ARG A 169 -23.58 9.55 12.34
CA ARG A 169 -24.56 10.26 11.48
C ARG A 169 -25.93 9.58 11.42
N LYS A 170 -25.97 8.26 11.58
CA LYS A 170 -27.21 7.48 11.65
C LYS A 170 -27.87 7.65 13.02
N GLU A 171 -27.09 7.58 14.10
CA GLU A 171 -27.54 7.65 15.49
C GLU A 171 -27.94 9.07 15.94
N ARG A 172 -27.26 10.12 15.44
CA ARG A 172 -27.40 11.49 15.93
C ARG A 172 -27.74 12.46 14.80
N PRO A 173 -28.87 13.21 14.86
CA PRO A 173 -29.25 14.16 13.82
C PRO A 173 -28.22 15.27 13.56
N TRP A 174 -27.62 15.82 14.61
CA TRP A 174 -26.62 16.89 14.50
C TRP A 174 -25.33 16.43 13.79
N ALA A 175 -25.03 15.13 13.82
CA ALA A 175 -23.82 14.61 13.21
C ALA A 175 -23.86 14.66 11.67
N ARG A 176 -25.07 14.73 11.10
CA ARG A 176 -25.27 14.83 9.64
C ARG A 176 -24.76 16.14 9.05
N THR A 177 -24.60 17.19 9.86
CA THR A 177 -24.11 18.50 9.43
C THR A 177 -22.63 18.73 9.77
N ILE A 178 -21.94 17.75 10.37
CA ILE A 178 -20.50 17.85 10.68
C ILE A 178 -19.72 18.02 9.39
N SER A 179 -18.91 19.07 9.34
CA SER A 179 -18.00 19.31 8.22
C SER A 179 -16.73 18.45 8.36
N ARG A 180 -16.03 18.22 7.24
CA ARG A 180 -14.79 17.42 7.21
C ARG A 180 -13.78 17.85 8.28
N LYS A 181 -13.51 19.15 8.39
CA LYS A 181 -12.56 19.73 9.37
C LYS A 181 -12.94 19.48 10.84
N ASP A 182 -14.22 19.25 11.13
CA ASP A 182 -14.72 19.11 12.50
C ASP A 182 -14.87 17.64 12.93
N SER A 183 -14.45 16.70 12.09
CA SER A 183 -14.73 15.26 12.25
C SER A 183 -14.10 14.66 13.51
N LEU A 184 -12.82 14.93 13.77
CA LEU A 184 -12.15 14.43 14.97
C LEU A 184 -12.78 14.98 16.25
N ARG A 185 -13.08 16.29 16.25
CA ARG A 185 -13.77 16.97 17.37
C ARG A 185 -15.14 16.35 17.64
N ALA A 186 -15.92 16.11 16.60
CA ALA A 186 -17.24 15.51 16.76
C ALA A 186 -17.18 14.07 17.30
N LEU A 187 -16.19 13.28 16.88
CA LEU A 187 -15.98 11.93 17.43
C LEU A 187 -15.61 11.98 18.91
N MET A 188 -14.77 12.94 19.33
CA MET A 188 -14.43 13.12 20.74
C MET A 188 -15.63 13.56 21.58
N LEU A 189 -16.40 14.57 21.13
CA LEU A 189 -17.61 15.02 21.82
C LEU A 189 -18.67 13.91 21.94
N SER A 190 -18.58 12.89 21.11
CA SER A 190 -19.46 11.72 21.12
C SER A 190 -18.86 10.50 21.80
N GLU A 191 -17.70 10.64 22.46
CA GLU A 191 -16.97 9.55 23.14
C GLU A 191 -16.58 8.38 22.20
N LYS A 192 -16.50 8.63 20.88
CA LYS A 192 -16.15 7.65 19.83
C LYS A 192 -14.74 7.81 19.28
N LEU A 193 -13.92 8.69 19.85
CA LEU A 193 -12.55 8.96 19.35
C LEU A 193 -11.64 7.73 19.45
N GLU A 194 -11.63 7.04 20.59
CA GLU A 194 -10.81 5.84 20.79
C GLU A 194 -11.29 4.67 19.91
N GLU A 195 -12.60 4.57 19.67
CA GLU A 195 -13.16 3.62 18.69
C GLU A 195 -12.60 3.89 17.29
N PHE A 196 -12.58 5.16 16.87
CA PHE A 196 -11.97 5.56 15.60
C PHE A 196 -10.48 5.24 15.53
N ILE A 197 -9.69 5.64 16.54
CA ILE A 197 -8.24 5.38 16.58
C ILE A 197 -7.96 3.87 16.46
N ASN A 198 -8.69 3.05 17.22
CA ASN A 198 -8.55 1.60 17.15
C ASN A 198 -8.95 1.03 15.78
N SER A 199 -10.04 1.53 15.19
CA SER A 199 -10.50 1.09 13.86
C SER A 199 -9.51 1.44 12.74
N LYS A 200 -8.70 2.49 12.93
CA LYS A 200 -7.73 3.00 11.94
C LYS A 200 -6.27 2.80 12.33
N ARG A 201 -6.00 1.99 13.37
CA ARG A 201 -4.65 1.83 13.93
C ARG A 201 -3.62 1.38 12.89
N VAL A 202 -4.00 0.49 11.98
CA VAL A 202 -3.07 0.00 10.95
C VAL A 202 -2.73 1.12 9.99
N GLU A 203 -3.71 1.87 9.48
CA GLU A 203 -3.46 3.06 8.66
C GLU A 203 -2.58 4.09 9.39
N ILE A 204 -2.79 4.30 10.70
CA ILE A 204 -1.93 5.17 11.52
C ILE A 204 -0.49 4.63 11.57
N PHE A 205 -0.29 3.31 11.73
CA PHE A 205 1.05 2.72 11.68
C PHE A 205 1.74 3.00 10.35
N TYR A 206 1.01 2.97 9.24
CA TYR A 206 1.57 3.36 7.94
C TYR A 206 1.99 4.82 7.91
N ILE A 207 1.17 5.76 8.39
CA ILE A 207 1.55 7.18 8.47
C ILE A 207 2.86 7.35 9.25
N VAL A 208 2.95 6.74 10.43
CA VAL A 208 4.15 6.81 11.28
C VAL A 208 5.34 6.13 10.60
N GLY A 209 5.12 4.95 10.02
CA GLY A 209 6.14 4.16 9.37
C GLY A 209 6.75 4.87 8.16
N GLN A 210 5.92 5.60 7.41
CA GLN A 210 6.37 6.45 6.30
C GLN A 210 7.24 7.60 6.82
N ARG A 211 6.74 8.36 7.80
CA ARG A 211 7.44 9.55 8.33
C ARG A 211 8.77 9.24 9.01
N THR A 212 8.86 8.10 9.66
CA THR A 212 10.08 7.65 10.34
C THR A 212 11.03 6.89 9.40
N GLY A 213 10.61 6.61 8.17
CA GLY A 213 11.30 5.71 7.23
C GLY A 213 11.32 4.24 7.69
N TYR A 214 10.63 3.91 8.79
CA TYR A 214 10.62 2.55 9.35
C TYR A 214 10.12 1.54 8.31
N ILE A 215 9.03 1.86 7.62
CA ILE A 215 8.45 0.94 6.62
C ILE A 215 9.41 0.69 5.47
N ASP A 216 10.10 1.72 4.99
CA ASP A 216 11.01 1.63 3.86
C ASP A 216 12.24 0.80 4.24
N ARG A 217 12.79 0.98 5.45
CA ARG A 217 13.84 0.08 5.99
C ARG A 217 13.36 -1.35 6.14
N ALA A 218 12.18 -1.55 6.72
CA ALA A 218 11.65 -2.89 6.95
C ALA A 218 11.38 -3.63 5.63
N ILE A 219 10.88 -2.94 4.60
CA ILE A 219 10.71 -3.50 3.24
C ILE A 219 12.05 -3.89 2.65
N LEU A 220 13.08 -3.06 2.81
CA LEU A 220 14.41 -3.39 2.28
C LEU A 220 15.05 -4.57 3.03
N ASP A 221 14.89 -4.66 4.35
CA ASP A 221 15.58 -5.66 5.17
C ASP A 221 14.86 -7.02 5.14
N TYR A 222 13.53 -7.03 5.20
CA TYR A 222 12.70 -8.24 5.31
C TYR A 222 11.85 -8.53 4.07
N GLY A 223 11.95 -7.68 3.05
CA GLY A 223 11.13 -7.76 1.86
C GLY A 223 9.73 -7.17 2.03
N ILE A 224 8.94 -7.07 0.96
CA ILE A 224 7.63 -6.37 0.98
C ILE A 224 6.71 -6.94 2.07
N ARG A 225 6.46 -8.25 2.04
CA ARG A 225 5.56 -8.92 2.99
C ARG A 225 6.11 -8.91 4.43
N GLY A 226 7.40 -9.16 4.59
CA GLY A 226 8.07 -9.12 5.89
C GLY A 226 8.06 -7.73 6.50
N GLY A 227 8.30 -6.70 5.69
CA GLY A 227 8.26 -5.30 6.09
C GLY A 227 6.88 -4.85 6.57
N ILE A 228 5.82 -5.26 5.87
CA ILE A 228 4.43 -5.02 6.31
C ILE A 228 4.17 -5.68 7.66
N ALA A 229 4.56 -6.94 7.82
CA ALA A 229 4.37 -7.67 9.07
C ALA A 229 5.13 -6.99 10.23
N LYS A 230 6.37 -6.55 9.98
CA LYS A 230 7.21 -5.85 10.96
C LYS A 230 6.68 -4.47 11.31
N LEU A 231 6.05 -3.76 10.39
CA LEU A 231 5.37 -2.50 10.67
C LEU A 231 4.20 -2.69 11.64
N VAL A 232 3.35 -3.69 11.38
CA VAL A 232 2.20 -3.98 12.24
C VAL A 232 2.66 -4.45 13.62
N GLU A 233 3.64 -5.35 13.67
CA GLU A 233 4.24 -5.82 14.93
C GLU A 233 4.79 -4.66 15.77
N GLU A 234 5.55 -3.75 15.15
CA GLU A 234 6.12 -2.60 15.86
C GLU A 234 5.05 -1.59 16.30
N GLY A 235 4.02 -1.38 15.47
CA GLY A 235 2.81 -0.63 15.83
C GLY A 235 2.15 -1.13 17.12
N GLU A 236 1.89 -2.43 17.18
CA GLU A 236 1.25 -3.06 18.34
C GLU A 236 2.15 -3.07 19.58
N ARG A 237 3.48 -3.17 19.43
CA ARG A 237 4.43 -3.05 20.53
C ARG A 237 4.49 -1.63 21.07
N ALA A 238 4.53 -0.63 20.20
CA ALA A 238 4.56 0.77 20.59
C ALA A 238 3.31 1.18 21.39
N LEU A 239 2.13 0.71 21.02
CA LEU A 239 0.90 0.93 21.78
C LEU A 239 0.92 0.31 23.19
N LYS A 240 1.81 -0.65 23.46
CA LYS A 240 2.00 -1.29 24.78
C LYS A 240 3.08 -0.61 25.63
N GLY A 241 3.69 0.47 25.15
CA GLY A 241 4.65 1.28 25.92
C GLY A 241 6.14 1.05 25.61
N GLU A 242 6.46 0.25 24.59
CA GLU A 242 7.84 0.12 24.10
C GLU A 242 8.19 1.31 23.19
N THR A 243 9.20 2.11 23.55
CA THR A 243 9.42 3.44 22.94
C THR A 243 10.75 3.59 22.22
N ASP A 244 10.81 3.06 21.00
CA ASP A 244 11.83 3.43 20.00
C ASP A 244 11.43 4.75 19.28
N GLN A 245 12.12 5.11 18.19
CA GLN A 245 11.77 6.31 17.41
C GLN A 245 10.36 6.20 16.80
N PHE A 246 9.99 5.03 16.30
CA PHE A 246 8.69 4.77 15.72
C PHE A 246 7.58 4.95 16.76
N GLY A 247 7.73 4.34 17.94
CA GLY A 247 6.75 4.41 19.01
C GLY A 247 6.56 5.83 19.56
N ARG A 248 7.64 6.62 19.67
CA ARG A 248 7.52 8.03 20.06
C ARG A 248 6.70 8.86 19.07
N GLU A 249 6.92 8.67 17.77
CA GLU A 249 6.16 9.38 16.73
C GLU A 249 4.69 8.92 16.69
N LEU A 250 4.43 7.62 16.89
CA LEU A 250 3.07 7.09 17.00
C LEU A 250 2.31 7.74 18.15
N LEU A 251 2.89 7.74 19.35
CA LEU A 251 2.26 8.33 20.54
C LEU A 251 2.06 9.84 20.36
N ARG A 252 3.02 10.54 19.73
CA ARG A 252 2.89 11.97 19.40
C ARG A 252 1.70 12.25 18.49
N ILE A 253 1.51 11.44 17.43
CA ILE A 253 0.37 11.59 16.50
C ILE A 253 -0.96 11.29 17.20
N ILE A 254 -1.02 10.23 18.01
CA ILE A 254 -2.23 9.89 18.78
C ILE A 254 -2.59 11.01 19.76
N GLU A 255 -1.60 11.57 20.46
CA GLU A 255 -1.85 12.67 21.40
C GLU A 255 -2.29 13.93 20.65
N ALA A 256 -1.67 14.26 19.52
CA ALA A 256 -2.11 15.39 18.68
C ALA A 256 -3.58 15.25 18.22
N VAL A 257 -4.03 14.03 17.90
CA VAL A 257 -5.45 13.76 17.57
C VAL A 257 -6.36 14.06 18.76
N ARG A 258 -5.95 13.69 19.98
CA ARG A 258 -6.69 13.98 21.22
C ARG A 258 -6.73 15.47 21.53
N GLU A 259 -5.61 16.17 21.35
CA GLU A 259 -5.49 17.61 21.59
C GLU A 259 -6.34 18.45 20.61
N VAL A 260 -6.30 18.16 19.31
CA VAL A 260 -7.12 18.84 18.30
C VAL A 260 -8.61 18.70 18.61
N SER A 261 -8.98 17.56 19.18
CA SER A 261 -10.35 17.30 19.55
C SER A 261 -10.78 18.10 20.80
N ASN A 262 -9.84 18.40 21.71
CA ASN A 262 -10.07 19.03 23.02
C ASN A 262 -10.26 20.56 22.99
N TYR A 263 -10.24 21.23 21.83
CA TYR A 263 -10.41 22.69 21.78
C TYR A 263 -11.86 23.15 22.05
N LEU A 264 -12.21 23.18 23.34
CA LEU A 264 -13.04 24.22 23.96
C LEU A 264 -12.10 25.31 24.50
N LYS A 265 -11.57 26.15 23.61
CA LYS A 265 -11.10 27.50 23.96
C LYS A 265 -11.77 28.49 23.02
#